data_AF-A0A7V4IEC9-F1
#
_entry.id   AF-A0A7V4IEC9-F1
#
_cell.length_a   1.000
_cell.length_b   1.000
_cell.length_c   1.000
_cell.angle_alpha   90.00
_cell.angle_beta   90.00
_cell.angle_gamma   90.00
#
_symmetry.space_group_name_H-M   'P 1'
#
loop_
_entity.id
_entity.type
_entity.pdbx_description
1 polymer ?
#
loop_
_entity_poly.entity_id
_entity_poly.type
_entity_poly.pdbx_seq_one_letter_code
_entity_poly.pdbx_strand_id
1 'polypeptide(L)'
;MIELTGRQLSFLKGRGQLLEPILKVGHAGLSDAFVASLNQALDDHELVKVKFSDLKEEKKTLTPVMVEKTRSRLILRVGNVAVLYRPAAEPEKRKLKLP
;
A
#
# COMPACT_ATOMS: atom_id res chain seq x y z
N MET A 1 -3.97 14.51 -0.57
CA MET A 1 -3.62 13.38 0.30
C MET A 1 -4.91 12.67 0.68
N ILE A 2 -4.91 11.34 0.79
CA ILE A 2 -6.12 10.62 1.22
C ILE A 2 -6.28 10.80 2.73
N GLU A 3 -7.33 11.49 3.13
CA GLU A 3 -7.69 11.70 4.53
C GLU A 3 -8.59 10.55 5.00
N LEU A 4 -8.23 9.96 6.15
CA LEU A 4 -8.94 8.82 6.74
C LEU A 4 -9.26 9.17 8.19
N THR A 5 -10.48 8.88 8.63
CA THR A 5 -10.83 9.00 10.05
C THR A 5 -10.09 7.93 10.87
N GLY A 6 -10.00 8.12 12.19
CA GLY A 6 -9.39 7.11 13.07
C GLY A 6 -10.07 5.73 12.95
N ARG A 7 -11.39 5.71 12.75
CA ARG A 7 -12.17 4.49 12.56
C ARG A 7 -11.84 3.79 11.24
N GLN A 8 -11.77 4.55 10.15
CA GLN A 8 -11.39 4.05 8.83
C GLN A 8 -9.96 3.50 8.82
N LEU A 9 -9.04 4.23 9.46
CA LEU A 9 -7.66 3.80 9.59
C LEU A 9 -7.54 2.50 10.39
N SER A 10 -8.27 2.37 11.49
CA SER A 10 -8.28 1.14 12.31
C SER A 10 -8.84 -0.05 11.52
N PHE A 11 -9.94 0.16 10.79
CA PHE A 11 -10.53 -0.84 9.91
C PHE A 11 -9.54 -1.33 8.83
N LEU A 12 -8.87 -0.40 8.14
CA LEU A 12 -7.87 -0.71 7.12
C LEU A 12 -6.63 -1.40 7.71
N LYS A 13 -6.20 -1.03 8.92
CA LYS A 13 -5.11 -1.72 9.62
C LYS A 13 -5.44 -3.18 9.90
N GLY A 14 -6.63 -3.45 10.46
CA GLY A 14 -7.08 -4.83 10.73
C GLY A 14 -7.16 -5.67 9.46
N ARG A 15 -7.75 -5.12 8.39
CA ARG A 15 -7.78 -5.77 7.07
C ARG A 15 -6.38 -6.02 6.51
N GLY A 16 -5.51 -5.01 6.55
CA GLY A 16 -4.16 -5.06 6.01
C GLY A 16 -3.24 -6.06 6.70
N GLN A 17 -3.45 -6.33 7.98
CA GLN A 17 -2.68 -7.36 8.70
C GLN A 17 -2.96 -8.77 8.15
N LEU A 18 -4.24 -9.05 7.84
CA LEU A 18 -4.70 -10.34 7.33
C LEU A 18 -4.37 -10.58 5.85
N LEU A 19 -4.08 -9.52 5.09
CA LEU A 19 -3.70 -9.65 3.69
C LEU A 19 -2.36 -10.39 3.53
N GLU A 20 -2.24 -11.14 2.44
CA GLU A 20 -0.96 -11.68 1.99
C GLU A 20 -0.21 -10.66 1.12
N PRO A 21 1.12 -10.59 1.21
CA PRO A 21 1.90 -9.68 0.39
C PRO A 21 1.94 -10.15 -1.07
N ILE A 22 1.20 -9.47 -1.93
CA ILE A 22 1.16 -9.77 -3.37
C ILE A 22 2.36 -9.19 -4.14
N LEU A 23 3.04 -8.19 -3.57
CA LEU A 23 4.22 -7.57 -4.16
C LEU A 23 5.41 -7.62 -3.19
N LYS A 24 6.61 -7.79 -3.76
CA LYS A 24 7.86 -7.88 -3.01
C LYS A 24 8.90 -6.91 -3.60
N VAL A 25 9.47 -6.06 -2.75
CA VAL A 25 10.61 -5.20 -3.08
C VAL A 25 11.88 -6.02 -2.91
N GLY A 26 12.50 -6.37 -4.03
CA GLY A 26 13.80 -7.04 -4.09
C GLY A 26 14.96 -6.04 -4.12
N HIS A 27 16.14 -6.52 -4.52
CA HIS A 27 17.39 -5.74 -4.54
C HIS A 27 17.32 -4.49 -5.43
N ALA A 28 16.59 -4.55 -6.55
CA ALA A 28 16.41 -3.41 -7.46
C ALA A 28 15.53 -2.28 -6.90
N GLY A 29 14.96 -2.44 -5.70
CA GLY A 29 14.16 -1.41 -5.04
C GLY A 29 12.88 -1.04 -5.79
N LEU A 30 12.62 0.27 -5.86
CA LEU A 30 11.41 0.84 -6.48
C LEU A 30 11.62 1.14 -7.96
N SER A 31 11.92 0.12 -8.75
CA SER A 31 12.00 0.24 -10.20
C SER A 31 10.66 0.69 -10.80
N ASP A 32 10.68 1.29 -11.98
CA ASP A 32 9.45 1.74 -12.65
C ASP A 32 8.48 0.57 -12.92
N ALA A 33 9.00 -0.61 -13.24
CA ALA A 33 8.19 -1.83 -13.37
C ALA A 33 7.50 -2.21 -12.05
N PHE A 34 8.20 -2.09 -10.92
CA PHE A 34 7.61 -2.33 -9.61
C PHE A 34 6.52 -1.30 -9.28
N VAL A 35 6.78 -0.01 -9.55
CA VAL A 35 5.82 1.07 -9.33
C VAL A 35 4.58 0.90 -10.22
N ALA A 36 4.74 0.51 -11.48
CA ALA A 36 3.64 0.20 -12.38
C ALA A 36 2.80 -0.97 -11.86
N SER A 37 3.45 -2.04 -11.40
CA SER A 37 2.78 -3.21 -10.82
C SER A 37 2.02 -2.86 -9.54
N LEU A 38 2.62 -2.03 -8.69
CA LEU A 38 2.00 -1.51 -7.47
C LEU A 38 0.79 -0.62 -7.78
N ASN A 39 0.89 0.23 -8.81
CA ASN A 39 -0.24 1.03 -9.26
C ASN A 39 -1.39 0.15 -9.74
N GLN A 40 -1.12 -0.92 -10.48
CA GLN A 40 -2.16 -1.83 -10.96
C GLN A 40 -2.80 -2.61 -9.81
N ALA A 41 -1.98 -3.11 -8.88
CA ALA A 41 -2.47 -3.80 -7.69
C ALA A 41 -3.35 -2.90 -6.82
N LEU A 42 -2.98 -1.61 -6.67
CA LEU A 42 -3.77 -0.62 -5.93
C LEU A 42 -5.07 -0.27 -6.64
N ASP A 43 -5.11 -0.34 -7.97
CA ASP A 43 -6.35 -0.13 -8.74
C ASP A 43 -7.33 -1.29 -8.53
N ASP A 44 -6.84 -2.53 -8.60
CA ASP A 44 -7.71 -3.69 -8.48
C ASP A 44 -8.15 -3.98 -7.04
N HIS A 45 -7.26 -3.82 -6.06
CA HIS A 45 -7.54 -4.25 -4.68
C HIS A 45 -7.83 -3.10 -3.71
N GLU A 46 -7.50 -1.87 -4.08
CA GLU A 46 -7.51 -0.66 -3.24
C GLU A 46 -6.61 -0.72 -1.99
N LEU A 47 -6.40 -1.89 -1.38
CA LEU A 47 -5.54 -2.14 -0.23
C LEU A 47 -4.52 -3.22 -0.58
N VAL A 48 -3.25 -2.82 -0.64
CA VAL A 48 -2.16 -3.70 -1.08
C VAL A 48 -1.11 -3.83 0.01
N LYS A 49 -0.69 -5.07 0.26
CA LYS A 49 0.43 -5.38 1.15
C LYS A 49 1.68 -5.66 0.33
N VAL A 50 2.74 -4.94 0.65
CA VAL A 50 4.06 -5.05 0.02
C VAL A 50 5.06 -5.55 1.04
N LYS A 51 5.89 -6.51 0.67
CA LYS A 51 6.98 -7.04 1.51
C LYS A 51 8.34 -6.56 1.01
N PHE A 52 9.21 -6.14 1.91
CA PHE A 52 10.61 -5.82 1.62
C PHE A 52 11.45 -7.07 1.87
N SER A 53 11.95 -7.68 0.79
CA SER A 53 12.76 -8.91 0.86
C SER A 53 14.22 -8.61 1.18
N ASP A 54 14.83 -7.70 0.44
CA ASP A 54 16.26 -7.35 0.56
C ASP A 54 16.45 -6.00 1.27
N LEU A 55 15.69 -4.98 0.87
CA LEU A 55 15.84 -3.59 1.35
C LEU A 55 15.07 -3.32 2.66
N LYS A 56 15.29 -4.19 3.66
CA LYS A 56 14.55 -4.17 4.94
C LYS A 56 14.80 -2.92 5.78
N GLU A 57 15.99 -2.35 5.69
CA GLU A 57 16.40 -1.15 6.44
C GLU A 57 15.91 0.13 5.74
N GLU A 58 15.94 0.13 4.40
CA GLU A 58 15.53 1.25 3.57
C GLU A 58 14.01 1.41 3.46
N LYS A 59 13.21 0.49 4.00
CA LYS A 59 11.74 0.61 4.03
C LYS A 59 11.27 1.97 4.59
N LYS A 60 12.03 2.60 5.50
CA LYS A 60 11.69 3.93 6.05
C LYS A 60 11.77 5.02 4.99
N THR A 61 12.71 4.91 4.06
CA THR A 61 12.97 5.87 2.98
C THR A 61 12.17 5.52 1.73
N LEU A 62 12.02 4.24 1.41
CA LEU A 62 11.30 3.78 0.22
C LEU A 62 9.78 3.91 0.36
N THR A 63 9.22 3.69 1.55
CA THR A 63 7.77 3.79 1.77
C THR A 63 7.20 5.18 1.40
N PRO A 64 7.76 6.32 1.85
CA PRO A 64 7.25 7.63 1.43
C PRO A 64 7.37 7.85 -0.08
N VAL A 65 8.44 7.37 -0.71
CA VAL A 65 8.58 7.43 -2.18
C VAL A 65 7.49 6.62 -2.89
N MET A 66 7.16 5.42 -2.40
CA MET A 66 6.05 4.62 -2.94
C MET A 66 4.73 5.35 -2.80
N VAL A 67 4.46 5.92 -1.63
CA VAL A 67 3.24 6.68 -1.31
C VAL A 67 3.07 7.85 -2.29
N GLU A 68 4.15 8.60 -2.53
CA GLU A 68 4.15 9.72 -3.46
C GLU A 68 3.93 9.27 -4.91
N LYS A 69 4.72 8.29 -5.40
CA LYS A 69 4.64 7.79 -6.78
C LYS A 69 3.28 7.16 -7.12
N THR A 70 2.62 6.54 -6.14
CA THR A 70 1.33 5.86 -6.35
C THR A 70 0.13 6.69 -5.93
N ARG A 71 0.36 7.88 -5.34
CA ARG A 71 -0.66 8.72 -4.69
C ARG A 71 -1.52 7.93 -3.70
N SER A 72 -0.92 6.96 -3.03
CA SER A 72 -1.57 6.11 -2.04
C SER A 72 -1.40 6.69 -0.64
N ARG A 73 -1.89 5.97 0.38
CA ARG A 73 -1.75 6.28 1.79
C ARG A 73 -1.13 5.10 2.51
N LEU A 74 -0.08 5.35 3.29
CA LEU A 74 0.45 4.36 4.20
C LEU A 74 -0.54 4.12 5.35
N ILE A 75 -1.03 2.88 5.47
CA ILE A 75 -1.94 2.45 6.53
C ILE A 75 -1.18 1.86 7.70
N LEU A 76 -0.24 0.97 7.38
CA LEU A 76 0.50 0.21 8.36
C LEU A 76 1.88 -0.14 7.83
N ARG A 77 2.88 -0.09 8.70
CA ARG A 77 4.20 -0.68 8.44
C ARG A 77 4.60 -1.50 9.65
N VAL A 78 4.74 -2.81 9.48
CA VAL A 78 5.09 -3.75 10.56
C VAL A 78 6.17 -4.68 10.05
N GLY A 79 7.24 -4.85 10.82
CA GLY A 79 8.38 -5.67 10.40
C GLY A 79 8.90 -5.24 9.03
N ASN A 80 8.88 -6.16 8.07
CA ASN A 80 9.33 -5.92 6.69
C ASN A 80 8.17 -5.84 5.70
N VAL A 81 6.97 -5.42 6.13
CA VAL A 81 5.84 -5.21 5.24
C VAL A 81 5.26 -3.79 5.41
N ALA A 82 4.76 -3.24 4.31
CA ALA A 82 3.96 -2.02 4.28
C ALA A 82 2.60 -2.30 3.65
N VAL A 83 1.56 -1.71 4.21
CA VAL A 83 0.20 -1.75 3.69
C VAL A 83 -0.14 -0.37 3.17
N LEU A 84 -0.46 -0.29 1.88
CA LEU A 84 -0.83 0.92 1.18
C LEU A 84 -2.30 0.85 0.78
N TYR A 85 -2.98 1.98 0.91
CA TYR A 85 -4.37 2.13 0.49
C TYR A 85 -4.50 3.23 -0.55
N ARG A 86 -5.24 2.98 -1.61
CA ARG A 86 -5.67 3.98 -2.58
C ARG A 86 -7.12 3.69 -2.96
N PRO A 87 -8.07 4.60 -2.68
CA PRO A 87 -9.43 4.42 -3.16
C PRO A 87 -9.46 4.44 -4.69
N ALA A 88 -10.39 3.70 -5.28
CA ALA A 88 -10.69 3.85 -6.70
C ALA A 88 -11.05 5.31 -7.02
N ALA A 89 -10.62 5.79 -8.19
CA ALA A 89 -10.90 7.15 -8.64
C ALA A 89 -12.41 7.40 -8.77
N GLU A 90 -13.13 6.40 -9.28
CA GLU A 90 -14.58 6.43 -9.39
C GLU A 90 -15.22 5.87 -8.12
N PRO A 91 -16.13 6.62 -7.45
CA PRO A 91 -16.75 6.20 -6.21
C PRO A 91 -17.59 4.91 -6.33
N GLU A 92 -18.15 4.65 -7.51
CA GLU A 92 -18.90 3.44 -7.85
C GLU A 92 -18.03 2.17 -7.94
N LYS A 93 -16.72 2.33 -8.20
CA LYS A 93 -15.76 1.22 -8.29
C LYS A 93 -15.08 0.90 -6.96
N ARG A 94 -15.40 1.64 -5.88
CA ARG A 94 -14.85 1.40 -4.55
C ARG A 94 -15.36 0.07 -4.00
N LYS A 95 -14.49 -0.92 -3.93
CA LYS A 95 -14.75 -2.26 -3.41
C LYS A 95 -14.75 -2.25 -1.87
N LEU A 96 -13.95 -1.40 -1.23
CA LEU A 96 -13.87 -1.27 0.22
C LEU A 96 -14.92 -0.28 0.78
N LYS A 97 -15.91 -0.83 1.50
CA LYS A 97 -16.83 -0.04 2.33
C LYS A 97 -16.15 0.37 3.63
N LEU A 98 -15.78 1.65 3.72
CA LEU A 98 -15.17 2.24 4.91
C LEU A 98 -16.26 2.66 5.94
N PRO A 99 -16.09 2.35 7.24
CA PRO A 99 -17.05 2.69 8.31
C PRO A 99 -16.89 4.09 8.90
#